data_AF-A0A368Z0W9-F1
#
_entry.id   AF-A0A368Z0W9-F1
#
_cell.length_a   1.000
_cell.length_b   1.000
_cell.length_c   1.000
_cell.angle_alpha   90.00
_cell.angle_beta   90.00
_cell.angle_gamma   90.00
#
_symmetry.space_group_name_H-M   'P 1'
#
loop_
_entity.id
_entity.type
_entity.pdbx_description
1 polymer ?
#
loop_
_entity_poly.entity_id
_entity_poly.type
_entity_poly.pdbx_seq_one_letter_code
_entity_poly.pdbx_strand_id
1 'polypeptide(L)'
;MVAYNFQTRFADAVASGQKCQTIRAQRKDGRHAQPGDRLQLYTGMRTKACRKLIDPDPVCAGIEPVVIDANGIHLSDGRSVPNPDMLARWDGFASFAEMAEWFDKTHGLPFTGMLIQWDRLPKDGWIERYVAHTLACCGFTHFDDGGSVADYARECAAAAFDDPYYRSDGPEACAEGDMEYWGED
;
A
#
# COMPACT_ATOMS: atom_id res chain seq x y z
N MET A 1 12.71 -1.85 15.13
CA MET A 1 11.47 -1.22 14.64
C MET A 1 11.84 -0.07 13.73
N VAL A 2 11.42 -0.12 12.47
CA VAL A 2 11.81 0.85 11.44
C VAL A 2 10.56 1.58 10.96
N ALA A 3 10.63 2.92 10.97
CA ALA A 3 9.53 3.76 10.55
C ALA A 3 9.84 4.42 9.19
N TYR A 4 8.86 4.43 8.30
CA TYR A 4 8.91 5.12 7.02
C TYR A 4 7.78 6.14 6.90
N ASN A 5 8.15 7.39 6.61
CA ASN A 5 7.19 8.46 6.33
C ASN A 5 6.95 8.57 4.82
N PHE A 6 5.69 8.63 4.41
CA PHE A 6 5.25 8.80 3.04
C PHE A 6 4.70 10.21 2.81
N GLN A 7 4.93 10.72 1.60
CA GLN A 7 4.25 11.93 1.14
C GLN A 7 2.75 11.66 1.02
N THR A 8 1.94 12.70 1.19
CA THR A 8 0.47 12.60 1.16
C THR A 8 -0.04 11.90 -0.09
N ARG A 9 0.55 12.15 -1.27
CA ARG A 9 0.13 11.52 -2.53
C ARG A 9 0.24 9.99 -2.56
N PHE A 10 1.05 9.38 -1.68
CA PHE A 10 1.21 7.93 -1.59
C PHE A 10 0.48 7.34 -0.38
N ALA A 11 -0.06 8.18 0.51
CA ALA A 11 -0.59 7.74 1.78
C ALA A 11 -1.75 6.77 1.60
N ASP A 12 -2.68 7.07 0.70
CA ASP A 12 -3.90 6.28 0.52
C ASP A 12 -3.63 4.97 -0.21
N ALA A 13 -2.70 4.97 -1.19
CA ALA A 13 -2.23 3.74 -1.84
C ALA A 13 -1.49 2.80 -0.87
N VAL A 14 -0.71 3.36 0.06
CA VAL A 14 -0.08 2.54 1.12
C VAL A 14 -1.15 2.05 2.11
N ALA A 15 -2.07 2.92 2.52
CA ALA A 15 -3.12 2.57 3.47
C ALA A 15 -3.99 1.44 2.94
N SER A 16 -4.54 1.54 1.72
CA SER A 16 -5.34 0.49 1.07
C SER A 16 -4.59 -0.83 0.82
N GLY A 17 -3.24 -0.82 0.84
CA GLY A 17 -2.42 -1.97 0.51
C GLY A 17 -2.12 -2.13 -0.99
N GLN A 18 -2.53 -1.18 -1.83
CA GLN A 18 -2.19 -1.14 -3.26
C GLN A 18 -0.68 -0.96 -3.46
N LYS A 19 -0.04 -0.12 -2.64
CA LYS A 19 1.41 0.11 -2.61
C LYS A 19 2.04 -0.66 -1.45
N CYS A 20 2.81 -1.70 -1.78
CA CYS A 20 3.51 -2.56 -0.82
C CYS A 20 5.05 -2.44 -0.88
N GLN A 21 5.56 -1.33 -1.42
CA GLN A 21 6.99 -1.08 -1.52
C GLN A 21 7.34 0.41 -1.42
N THR A 22 8.61 0.70 -1.14
CA THR A 22 9.17 2.05 -1.16
C THR A 22 10.64 2.01 -1.58
N ILE A 23 11.05 2.99 -2.38
CA ILE A 23 12.46 3.25 -2.67
C ILE A 23 12.98 4.36 -1.75
N ARG A 24 14.12 4.14 -1.09
CA ARG A 24 14.71 5.09 -0.12
C ARG A 24 16.19 5.28 -0.38
N ALA A 25 16.65 6.53 -0.24
CA ALA A 25 18.08 6.83 -0.27
C ALA A 25 18.80 6.14 0.89
N GLN A 26 20.09 5.83 0.68
CA GLN A 26 20.93 5.30 1.74
C GLN A 26 20.96 6.28 2.92
N ARG A 27 20.64 5.79 4.12
CA ARG A 27 20.72 6.60 5.34
C ARG A 27 22.17 6.77 5.80
N LYS A 28 22.47 7.90 6.45
CA LYS A 28 23.80 8.16 7.04
C LYS A 28 24.23 7.10 8.07
N ASP A 29 23.27 6.54 8.79
CA ASP A 29 23.48 5.44 9.76
C ASP A 29 23.53 4.05 9.09
N GLY A 30 23.29 3.97 7.78
CA GLY A 30 23.28 2.75 7.00
C GLY A 30 22.10 1.81 7.29
N ARG A 31 21.13 2.21 8.13
CA ARG A 31 20.10 1.30 8.64
C ARG A 31 18.78 1.40 7.88
N HIS A 32 18.46 0.35 7.15
CA HIS A 32 17.12 0.08 6.64
C HIS A 32 16.53 -1.16 7.31
N ALA A 33 15.22 -1.32 7.19
CA ALA A 33 14.53 -2.53 7.62
C ALA A 33 15.12 -3.77 6.96
N GLN A 34 15.16 -4.87 7.70
CA GLN A 34 15.57 -6.19 7.22
C GLN A 34 14.35 -7.10 7.09
N PRO A 35 14.41 -8.15 6.26
CA PRO A 35 13.34 -9.15 6.19
C PRO A 35 12.97 -9.67 7.60
N GLY A 36 11.67 -9.69 7.91
CA GLY A 36 11.14 -10.04 9.23
C GLY A 36 10.90 -8.86 10.18
N ASP A 37 11.44 -7.66 9.89
CA ASP A 37 11.15 -6.46 10.69
C ASP A 37 9.70 -6.01 10.51
N ARG A 38 9.06 -5.58 11.59
CA ARG A 38 7.79 -4.83 11.54
C ARG A 38 8.04 -3.39 11.10
N LEU A 39 7.30 -2.95 10.08
CA LEU A 39 7.42 -1.62 9.49
C LEU A 39 6.31 -0.70 10.00
N GLN A 40 6.70 0.41 10.62
CA GLN A 40 5.74 1.45 10.96
C GLN A 40 5.60 2.42 9.79
N LEU A 41 4.45 2.40 9.13
CA LEU A 41 4.18 3.23 7.96
C LEU A 41 3.32 4.42 8.35
N TYR A 42 3.83 5.63 8.11
CA TYR A 42 3.18 6.88 8.48
C TYR A 42 3.13 7.86 7.32
N THR A 43 2.23 8.83 7.40
CA THR A 43 2.34 10.09 6.66
C THR A 43 2.30 11.26 7.62
N GLY A 44 2.77 12.44 7.20
CA GLY A 44 2.72 13.67 8.01
C GLY A 44 3.54 13.62 9.30
N MET A 45 4.55 12.74 9.43
CA MET A 45 5.35 12.63 10.66
C MET A 45 5.93 13.99 11.09
N ARG A 46 5.93 14.23 12.41
CA ARG A 46 6.35 15.49 13.06
C ARG A 46 5.45 16.70 12.76
N THR A 47 4.24 16.45 12.26
CA THR A 47 3.20 17.47 12.09
C THR A 47 1.92 17.01 12.80
N LYS A 48 0.93 17.91 12.92
CA LYS A 48 -0.41 17.57 13.44
C LYS A 48 -1.19 16.62 12.51
N ALA A 49 -0.79 16.51 11.25
CA ALA A 49 -1.40 15.60 10.27
C ALA A 49 -0.79 14.18 10.31
N CYS A 50 0.03 13.87 11.33
CA CYS A 50 0.65 12.56 11.45
C CYS A 50 -0.41 11.47 11.67
N ARG A 51 -0.47 10.49 10.77
CA ARG A 51 -1.33 9.30 10.92
C ARG A 51 -0.61 8.03 10.49
N LYS A 52 -0.93 6.93 11.18
CA LYS A 52 -0.49 5.58 10.79
C LYS A 52 -1.28 5.14 9.56
N LEU A 53 -0.63 4.50 8.60
CA LEU A 53 -1.24 4.13 7.33
C LEU A 53 -1.75 2.69 7.33
N ILE A 54 -1.04 1.77 7.98
CA ILE A 54 -1.42 0.36 8.06
C ILE A 54 -1.38 -0.09 9.52
N ASP A 55 -2.42 -0.77 9.96
CA ASP A 55 -2.47 -1.45 11.26
C ASP A 55 -3.12 -2.83 11.08
N PRO A 56 -2.48 -3.94 11.50
CA PRO A 56 -1.16 -4.03 12.16
C PRO A 56 0.02 -3.67 11.24
N ASP A 57 1.19 -3.40 11.84
CA ASP A 57 2.43 -3.12 11.10
C ASP A 57 2.78 -4.30 10.15
N PRO A 58 2.96 -4.05 8.83
CA PRO A 58 3.35 -5.11 7.90
C PRO A 58 4.78 -5.57 8.16
N VAL A 59 5.09 -6.78 7.68
CA VAL A 59 6.42 -7.38 7.80
C VAL A 59 7.23 -7.04 6.56
N CYS A 60 8.47 -6.57 6.75
CA CYS A 60 9.43 -6.42 5.68
C CYS A 60 9.68 -7.78 5.02
N ALA A 61 9.43 -7.87 3.72
CA ALA A 61 9.59 -9.07 2.92
C ALA A 61 10.95 -9.10 2.22
N GLY A 62 11.47 -7.92 1.85
CA GLY A 62 12.69 -7.83 1.07
C GLY A 62 13.33 -6.44 1.13
N ILE A 63 14.65 -6.43 0.98
CA ILE A 63 15.43 -5.23 0.74
C ILE A 63 16.44 -5.53 -0.36
N GLU A 64 16.49 -4.65 -1.36
CA GLU A 64 17.41 -4.80 -2.48
C GLU A 64 18.00 -3.45 -2.91
N PRO A 65 19.32 -3.35 -3.13
CA PRO A 65 19.92 -2.19 -3.80
C PRO A 65 19.27 -1.91 -5.15
N VAL A 66 18.96 -0.65 -5.41
CA VAL A 66 18.33 -0.21 -6.65
C VAL A 66 19.03 1.03 -7.19
N VAL A 67 19.21 1.07 -8.51
CA VAL A 67 19.64 2.24 -9.26
C VAL A 67 18.54 2.64 -10.23
N ILE A 68 18.17 3.92 -10.24
CA ILE A 68 17.25 4.50 -11.22
C ILE A 68 18.05 5.46 -12.08
N ASP A 69 17.99 5.31 -13.40
CA ASP A 69 18.59 6.24 -14.35
C ASP A 69 17.59 6.61 -15.46
N ALA A 70 18.04 7.35 -16.46
CA ALA A 70 17.19 7.77 -17.58
C ALA A 70 16.69 6.61 -18.46
N ASN A 71 17.34 5.44 -18.37
CA ASN A 71 17.08 4.29 -19.22
C ASN A 71 16.28 3.19 -18.51
N GLY A 72 16.20 3.20 -17.17
CA GLY A 72 15.43 2.21 -16.45
C GLY A 72 15.68 2.14 -14.95
N ILE A 73 15.27 1.01 -14.40
CA ILE A 73 15.48 0.63 -13.00
C ILE A 73 16.37 -0.62 -13.02
N HIS A 74 17.45 -0.59 -12.25
CA HIS A 74 18.45 -1.65 -12.19
C HIS A 74 18.57 -2.18 -10.77
N LEU A 75 18.60 -3.50 -10.64
CA LEU A 75 18.68 -4.19 -9.35
C LEU A 75 20.13 -4.55 -9.01
N SER A 76 20.32 -5.18 -7.84
CA SER A 76 21.62 -5.38 -7.21
C SER A 76 22.62 -6.22 -8.02
N ASP A 77 22.13 -7.06 -8.93
CA ASP A 77 22.92 -7.90 -9.83
C ASP A 77 23.16 -7.26 -11.22
N GLY A 78 22.82 -5.99 -11.37
CA GLY A 78 22.96 -5.25 -12.62
C GLY A 78 21.89 -5.60 -13.67
N ARG A 79 20.90 -6.44 -13.33
CA ARG A 79 19.75 -6.66 -14.21
C ARG A 79 18.87 -5.42 -14.24
N SER A 80 18.53 -5.00 -15.45
CA SER A 80 17.43 -4.06 -15.65
C SER A 80 16.09 -4.74 -15.40
N VAL A 81 15.20 -4.07 -14.68
CA VAL A 81 13.82 -4.50 -14.48
C VAL A 81 13.12 -4.54 -15.84
N PRO A 82 12.64 -5.71 -16.31
CA PRO A 82 12.10 -5.83 -17.67
C PRO A 82 10.87 -4.95 -17.94
N ASN A 83 10.10 -4.63 -16.88
CA ASN A 83 8.94 -3.76 -16.95
C ASN A 83 9.02 -2.68 -15.86
N PRO A 84 9.75 -1.58 -16.11
CA PRO A 84 9.94 -0.53 -15.12
C PRO A 84 8.64 0.21 -14.81
N ASP A 85 7.68 0.28 -15.74
CA ASP A 85 6.35 0.84 -15.50
C ASP A 85 5.57 0.05 -14.43
N MET A 86 5.67 -1.28 -14.46
CA MET A 86 5.03 -2.13 -13.45
C MET A 86 5.59 -1.85 -12.05
N LEU A 87 6.91 -1.76 -11.92
CA LEU A 87 7.55 -1.42 -10.64
C LEU A 87 7.17 0.00 -10.19
N ALA A 88 7.14 0.96 -11.12
CA ALA A 88 6.76 2.33 -10.83
C ALA A 88 5.32 2.42 -10.27
N ARG A 89 4.39 1.66 -10.86
CA ARG A 89 3.01 1.53 -10.37
C ARG A 89 2.92 0.90 -8.99
N TRP A 90 3.70 -0.15 -8.73
CA TRP A 90 3.79 -0.71 -7.38
C TRP A 90 4.39 0.26 -6.36
N ASP A 91 5.23 1.20 -6.82
CA ASP A 91 5.71 2.30 -5.99
C ASP A 91 4.78 3.54 -6.01
N GLY A 92 3.58 3.44 -6.59
CA GLY A 92 2.55 4.48 -6.52
C GLY A 92 2.67 5.59 -7.57
N PHE A 93 3.45 5.39 -8.64
CA PHE A 93 3.53 6.30 -9.79
C PHE A 93 2.69 5.77 -10.96
N ALA A 94 2.20 6.62 -11.85
CA ALA A 94 1.42 6.18 -13.01
C ALA A 94 2.29 5.43 -14.06
N SER A 95 3.56 5.82 -14.18
CA SER A 95 4.53 5.28 -15.14
C SER A 95 5.98 5.42 -14.65
N PHE A 96 6.90 4.73 -15.33
CA PHE A 96 8.33 4.90 -15.12
C PHE A 96 8.78 6.32 -15.46
N ALA A 97 8.24 6.93 -16.52
CA ALA A 97 8.60 8.29 -16.90
C ALA A 97 8.30 9.30 -15.78
N GLU A 98 7.12 9.18 -15.14
CA GLU A 98 6.76 10.01 -13.98
C GLU A 98 7.69 9.75 -12.78
N MET A 99 7.99 8.48 -12.51
CA MET A 99 8.93 8.11 -11.44
C MET A 99 10.32 8.72 -11.69
N ALA A 100 10.88 8.54 -12.88
CA ALA A 100 12.20 9.05 -13.24
C ALA A 100 12.27 10.57 -13.14
N GLU A 101 11.26 11.29 -13.67
CA GLU A 101 11.17 12.74 -13.55
C GLU A 101 11.10 13.20 -12.09
N TRP A 102 10.33 12.48 -11.26
CA TRP A 102 10.23 12.81 -9.84
C TRP A 102 11.56 12.57 -9.10
N PHE A 103 12.26 11.47 -9.38
CA PHE A 103 13.57 11.17 -8.80
C PHE A 103 14.62 12.18 -9.24
N ASP A 104 14.65 12.58 -10.52
CA ASP A 104 15.58 13.58 -11.03
C ASP A 104 15.39 14.93 -10.32
N LYS A 105 14.14 15.38 -10.19
CA LYS A 105 13.81 16.64 -9.49
C LYS A 105 14.13 16.60 -7.99
N THR A 106 13.95 15.45 -7.33
CA THR A 106 14.05 15.35 -5.87
C THR A 106 15.45 14.98 -5.39
N HIS A 107 16.17 14.18 -6.18
CA HIS A 107 17.44 13.55 -5.79
C HIS A 107 18.52 13.65 -6.88
N GLY A 108 18.14 13.83 -8.14
CA GLY A 108 19.01 13.73 -9.31
C GLY A 108 19.15 12.29 -9.81
N LEU A 109 19.39 12.14 -11.12
CA LEU A 109 19.74 10.86 -11.74
C LEU A 109 21.25 10.78 -12.08
N PRO A 110 21.87 9.59 -11.99
CA PRO A 110 21.30 8.35 -11.48
C PRO A 110 21.07 8.40 -9.96
N PHE A 111 19.93 7.89 -9.52
CA PHE A 111 19.62 7.73 -8.10
C PHE A 111 20.03 6.34 -7.64
N THR A 112 20.73 6.25 -6.50
CA THR A 112 21.08 4.98 -5.85
C THR A 112 20.43 4.90 -4.48
N GLY A 113 19.76 3.77 -4.19
CA GLY A 113 19.10 3.56 -2.92
C GLY A 113 18.74 2.10 -2.66
N MET A 114 17.75 1.92 -1.80
CA MET A 114 17.20 0.63 -1.38
C MET A 114 15.73 0.55 -1.75
N LEU A 115 15.36 -0.46 -2.52
CA LEU A 115 13.99 -0.92 -2.68
C LEU A 115 13.63 -1.76 -1.46
N ILE A 116 12.62 -1.34 -0.71
CA ILE A 116 12.11 -2.03 0.47
C ILE A 116 10.69 -2.49 0.17
N GLN A 117 10.43 -3.77 0.36
CA GLN A 117 9.13 -4.39 0.09
C GLN A 117 8.58 -5.03 1.36
N TRP A 118 7.26 -5.03 1.51
CA TRP A 118 6.58 -5.67 2.64
C TRP A 118 5.43 -6.52 2.19
N ASP A 119 5.04 -7.45 3.07
CA ASP A 119 3.93 -8.36 2.80
C ASP A 119 2.62 -7.59 2.64
N ARG A 120 1.81 -8.06 1.69
CA ARG A 120 0.42 -7.60 1.58
C ARG A 120 -0.35 -7.91 2.85
N LEU A 121 -1.44 -7.18 3.08
CA LEU A 121 -2.31 -7.45 4.20
C LEU A 121 -2.80 -8.91 4.18
N PRO A 122 -2.69 -9.63 5.32
CA PRO A 122 -3.25 -10.97 5.42
C PRO A 122 -4.78 -10.91 5.32
N LYS A 123 -5.41 -12.02 4.91
CA LYS A 123 -6.85 -12.12 4.67
C LYS A 123 -7.67 -11.56 5.84
N ASP A 124 -7.37 -11.98 7.06
CA ASP A 124 -8.10 -11.53 8.26
C ASP A 124 -7.99 -10.01 8.45
N GLY A 125 -6.80 -9.44 8.29
CA GLY A 125 -6.60 -7.99 8.41
C GLY A 125 -7.28 -7.20 7.28
N TRP A 126 -7.37 -7.78 6.09
CA TRP A 126 -8.11 -7.19 4.97
C TRP A 126 -9.62 -7.22 5.24
N ILE A 127 -10.15 -8.36 5.71
CA ILE A 127 -11.57 -8.53 6.06
C ILE A 127 -11.99 -7.56 7.16
N GLU A 128 -11.24 -7.47 8.25
CA GLU A 128 -11.61 -6.59 9.37
C GLU A 128 -11.61 -5.11 8.98
N ARG A 129 -10.75 -4.70 8.04
CA ARG A 129 -10.79 -3.34 7.49
C ARG A 129 -12.02 -3.09 6.62
N TYR A 130 -12.36 -4.05 5.78
CA TYR A 130 -13.59 -3.99 4.97
C TYR A 130 -14.80 -3.80 5.88
N VAL A 131 -14.97 -4.68 6.87
CA VAL A 131 -16.09 -4.64 7.83
C VAL A 131 -16.13 -3.33 8.60
N ALA A 132 -14.98 -2.86 9.10
CA ALA A 132 -14.90 -1.61 9.83
C ALA A 132 -15.31 -0.41 8.96
N HIS A 133 -14.90 -0.38 7.69
CA HIS A 133 -15.29 0.66 6.74
C HIS A 133 -16.79 0.60 6.42
N THR A 134 -17.32 -0.58 6.12
CA THR A 134 -18.76 -0.79 5.86
C THR A 134 -19.61 -0.24 7.02
N LEU A 135 -19.31 -0.65 8.26
CA LEU A 135 -20.06 -0.18 9.45
C LEU A 135 -19.95 1.33 9.67
N ALA A 136 -18.77 1.91 9.40
CA ALA A 136 -18.56 3.35 9.51
C ALA A 136 -19.36 4.14 8.47
N CYS A 137 -19.46 3.63 7.25
CA CYS A 137 -20.16 4.27 6.15
C CYS A 137 -21.68 4.12 6.23
N CYS A 138 -22.19 2.92 6.55
CA CYS A 138 -23.64 2.68 6.56
C CYS A 138 -24.33 3.27 7.79
N GLY A 139 -23.62 3.36 8.94
CA GLY A 139 -24.15 3.97 10.16
C GLY A 139 -25.21 3.12 10.89
N PHE A 140 -25.40 1.86 10.52
CA PHE A 140 -26.29 0.90 11.19
C PHE A 140 -25.63 -0.47 11.36
N THR A 141 -26.20 -1.33 12.21
CA THR A 141 -25.61 -2.65 12.53
C THR A 141 -26.42 -3.83 12.02
N HIS A 142 -27.69 -3.61 11.67
CA HIS A 142 -28.58 -4.65 11.16
C HIS A 142 -29.43 -4.12 10.01
N PHE A 143 -29.71 -4.98 9.02
CA PHE A 143 -30.69 -4.73 7.97
C PHE A 143 -32.12 -4.83 8.49
N ASP A 144 -33.10 -4.44 7.67
CA ASP A 144 -34.52 -4.45 8.03
C ASP A 144 -35.09 -5.85 8.33
N ASP A 145 -34.47 -6.89 7.79
CA ASP A 145 -34.80 -8.30 8.07
C ASP A 145 -34.15 -8.84 9.35
N GLY A 146 -33.37 -8.01 10.05
CA GLY A 146 -32.63 -8.36 11.25
C GLY A 146 -31.26 -9.00 11.00
N GLY A 147 -30.81 -9.12 9.74
CA GLY A 147 -29.47 -9.61 9.40
C GLY A 147 -28.36 -8.69 9.89
N SER A 148 -27.26 -9.26 10.39
CA SER A 148 -26.09 -8.52 10.88
C SER A 148 -25.27 -7.96 9.71
N VAL A 149 -25.07 -6.65 9.66
CA VAL A 149 -24.22 -5.99 8.65
C VAL A 149 -22.79 -6.49 8.73
N ALA A 150 -22.28 -6.72 9.94
CA ALA A 150 -20.92 -7.17 10.14
C ALA A 150 -20.69 -8.57 9.57
N ASP A 151 -21.67 -9.47 9.72
CA ASP A 151 -21.54 -10.84 9.22
C ASP A 151 -21.67 -10.89 7.70
N TYR A 152 -22.64 -10.14 7.15
CA TYR A 152 -22.74 -9.92 5.70
C TYR A 152 -21.43 -9.35 5.12
N ALA A 153 -20.90 -8.28 5.72
CA ALA A 153 -19.67 -7.65 5.25
C ALA A 153 -18.47 -8.60 5.32
N ARG A 154 -18.39 -9.51 6.31
CA ARG A 154 -17.33 -10.53 6.37
C ARG A 154 -17.43 -11.53 5.22
N GLU A 155 -18.64 -11.94 4.85
CA GLU A 155 -18.86 -12.84 3.72
C GLU A 155 -18.47 -12.18 2.40
N CYS A 156 -18.94 -10.96 2.15
CA CYS A 156 -18.55 -10.18 0.97
C CYS A 156 -17.05 -9.92 0.92
N ALA A 157 -16.44 -9.55 2.06
CA ALA A 157 -15.01 -9.32 2.14
C ALA A 157 -14.18 -10.57 1.85
N ALA A 158 -14.62 -11.74 2.33
CA ALA A 158 -13.92 -13.00 2.08
C ALA A 158 -13.95 -13.36 0.58
N ALA A 159 -15.09 -13.17 -0.08
CA ALA A 159 -15.24 -13.37 -1.53
C ALA A 159 -14.39 -12.37 -2.32
N ALA A 160 -14.44 -11.09 -1.97
CA ALA A 160 -13.65 -10.04 -2.60
C ALA A 160 -12.13 -10.26 -2.45
N PHE A 161 -11.67 -10.78 -1.30
CA PHE A 161 -10.26 -11.11 -1.11
C PHE A 161 -9.81 -12.29 -1.99
N ASP A 162 -10.68 -13.29 -2.20
CA ASP A 162 -10.35 -14.48 -3.00
C ASP A 162 -10.32 -14.17 -4.51
N ASP A 163 -10.97 -13.10 -4.95
CA ASP A 163 -10.86 -12.57 -6.30
C ASP A 163 -9.65 -11.62 -6.45
N PRO A 164 -8.65 -11.92 -7.30
CA PRO A 164 -7.49 -11.07 -7.50
C PRO A 164 -7.81 -9.65 -7.99
N TYR A 165 -8.91 -9.46 -8.72
CA TYR A 165 -9.36 -8.16 -9.22
C TYR A 165 -9.77 -7.26 -8.06
N TYR A 166 -10.77 -7.69 -7.27
CA TYR A 166 -11.24 -6.94 -6.11
C TYR A 166 -10.16 -6.79 -5.03
N ARG A 167 -9.39 -7.85 -4.75
CA ARG A 167 -8.28 -7.74 -3.79
C ARG A 167 -7.26 -6.66 -4.16
N SER A 168 -7.10 -6.36 -5.46
CA SER A 168 -6.17 -5.33 -5.93
C SER A 168 -6.64 -3.90 -5.68
N ASP A 169 -7.95 -3.66 -5.58
CA ASP A 169 -8.51 -2.34 -5.28
C ASP A 169 -8.39 -1.96 -3.79
N GLY A 170 -8.38 -2.97 -2.91
CA GLY A 170 -8.24 -2.79 -1.47
C GLY A 170 -9.58 -2.85 -0.73
N PRO A 171 -9.56 -3.02 0.61
CA PRO A 171 -10.76 -3.37 1.36
C PRO A 171 -11.80 -2.24 1.38
N GLU A 172 -11.39 -0.98 1.51
CA GLU A 172 -12.32 0.16 1.55
C GLU A 172 -13.04 0.38 0.21
N ALA A 173 -12.32 0.33 -0.90
CA ALA A 173 -12.91 0.50 -2.24
C ALA A 173 -13.91 -0.62 -2.56
N CYS A 174 -13.59 -1.86 -2.19
CA CYS A 174 -14.51 -2.98 -2.35
C CYS A 174 -15.74 -2.87 -1.44
N ALA A 175 -15.60 -2.32 -0.24
CA ALA A 175 -16.73 -2.07 0.65
C ALA A 175 -17.65 -0.97 0.12
N GLU A 176 -17.08 0.10 -0.43
CA GLU A 176 -17.84 1.18 -1.08
C GLU A 176 -18.63 0.64 -2.28
N GLY A 177 -17.97 -0.10 -3.19
CA GLY A 177 -18.65 -0.68 -4.35
C GLY A 177 -19.72 -1.72 -4.00
N ASP A 178 -19.59 -2.43 -2.88
CA ASP A 178 -20.64 -3.34 -2.39
C ASP A 178 -21.86 -2.56 -1.86
N MET A 179 -21.61 -1.52 -1.04
CA MET A 179 -22.67 -0.68 -0.48
C MET A 179 -23.43 0.12 -1.55
N GLU A 180 -22.82 0.42 -2.71
CA GLU A 180 -23.50 1.09 -3.83
C GLU A 180 -24.77 0.34 -4.29
N TYR A 181 -24.81 -0.99 -4.15
CA TYR A 181 -25.97 -1.81 -4.51
C TYR A 181 -27.03 -1.91 -3.41
N TRP A 182 -26.77 -1.36 -2.21
CA TRP A 182 -27.72 -1.43 -1.10
C TRP A 182 -28.84 -0.41 -1.33
N GLY A 183 -30.02 -0.89 -1.73
CA GLY A 183 -31.21 -0.05 -1.97
C GLY A 183 -31.49 0.25 -3.44
N GLU A 184 -30.84 -0.44 -4.38
CA GLU A 184 -31.39 -0.58 -5.74
C GLU A 184 -32.48 -1.67 -5.71
N ASP A 185 -33.73 -1.23 -5.57
CA ASP A 185 -34.96 -2.06 -5.70
C ASP A 185 -35.19 -2.54 -7.15
#